data_AF-A0A2D5EW52-F1
#
_entry.id   AF-A0A2D5EW52-F1
#
_cell.length_a   1.000
_cell.length_b   1.000
_cell.length_c   1.000
_cell.angle_alpha   90.00
_cell.angle_beta   90.00
_cell.angle_gamma   90.00
#
_symmetry.space_group_name_H-M   'P 1'
#
loop_
_entity.id
_entity.type
_entity.pdbx_description
1 polymer ?
#
loop_
_entity_poly.entity_id
_entity_poly.type
_entity_poly.pdbx_seq_one_letter_code
_entity_poly.pdbx_strand_id
1 'polypeptide(L)'
;MPVDWESLDRDALLDLRLCDLDLAIEGSWVEPHVEKVLGELEQHDLRLRPHFWLADEWFSPENIPGVAIPFYLAHPRLMRLERQMMLEVEGGTRKECLQLLRHELGHAMQHAFRLHRRKKWQAHFGVASVRYPDYYRPRPSSRSHVVHLDGWYAQAHPVEDFAETFAVWLAPRSGWRKRYAGWPALKKLEYVDELVEELAGKRP
;
A
#
# COMPACT_ATOMS: atom_id res chain seq x y z
N MET A 1 -18.37 -9.63 -28.92
CA MET A 1 -18.05 -10.91 -28.26
C MET A 1 -16.82 -10.69 -27.41
N PRO A 2 -16.71 -11.30 -26.23
CA PRO A 2 -15.48 -11.24 -25.44
C PRO A 2 -14.32 -11.70 -26.32
N VAL A 3 -13.25 -10.91 -26.41
CA VAL A 3 -12.03 -11.33 -27.08
C VAL A 3 -11.41 -12.40 -26.19
N ASP A 4 -11.09 -13.57 -26.74
CA ASP A 4 -10.29 -14.58 -26.03
C ASP A 4 -8.83 -14.10 -25.99
N TRP A 5 -8.59 -13.05 -25.21
CA TRP A 5 -7.30 -12.40 -25.12
C TRP A 5 -6.26 -13.29 -24.44
N GLU A 6 -6.71 -14.30 -23.68
CA GLU A 6 -5.87 -15.26 -22.98
C GLU A 6 -5.07 -16.16 -23.93
N SER A 7 -5.59 -16.42 -25.13
CA SER A 7 -4.93 -17.25 -26.14
C SER A 7 -4.11 -16.46 -27.16
N LEU A 8 -4.23 -15.13 -27.17
CA LEU A 8 -3.46 -14.28 -28.09
C LEU A 8 -1.95 -14.46 -27.88
N ASP A 9 -1.19 -14.21 -28.94
CA ASP A 9 0.24 -14.00 -28.79
C ASP A 9 0.53 -12.68 -28.07
N ARG A 10 1.82 -12.42 -27.82
CA ARG A 10 2.26 -11.25 -27.07
C ARG A 10 1.92 -9.95 -27.80
N ASP A 11 2.19 -9.87 -29.10
CA ASP A 11 2.10 -8.61 -29.82
C ASP A 11 0.61 -8.23 -30.01
N ALA A 12 -0.25 -9.20 -30.33
CA ALA A 12 -1.69 -9.00 -30.39
C ALA A 12 -2.31 -8.65 -29.02
N LEU A 13 -1.75 -9.16 -27.91
CA LEU A 13 -2.19 -8.77 -26.57
C LEU A 13 -1.84 -7.31 -26.25
N LEU A 14 -0.65 -6.86 -26.63
CA LEU A 14 -0.19 -5.49 -26.37
C LEU A 14 -0.99 -4.45 -27.18
N ASP A 15 -1.60 -4.86 -28.29
CA ASP A 15 -2.48 -4.01 -29.10
C ASP A 15 -3.90 -3.86 -28.52
N LEU A 16 -4.27 -4.60 -27.47
CA LEU A 16 -5.58 -4.49 -26.83
C LEU A 16 -5.66 -3.29 -25.89
N ARG A 17 -6.87 -2.74 -25.75
CA ARG A 17 -7.17 -1.76 -24.69
C ARG A 17 -7.41 -2.51 -23.38
N LEU A 18 -7.08 -1.89 -22.26
CA LEU A 18 -7.33 -2.47 -20.93
C LEU A 18 -8.80 -2.86 -20.71
N CYS A 19 -9.75 -2.07 -21.24
CA CYS A 19 -11.18 -2.38 -21.12
C CYS A 19 -11.63 -3.60 -21.95
N ASP A 20 -10.82 -4.07 -22.90
CA ASP A 20 -11.11 -5.28 -23.68
C ASP A 20 -10.69 -6.56 -22.95
N LEU A 21 -9.98 -6.44 -21.82
CA LEU A 21 -9.50 -7.57 -21.01
C LEU A 21 -10.54 -8.10 -20.00
N ASP A 22 -11.62 -7.35 -19.75
CA ASP A 22 -12.71 -7.70 -18.81
C ASP A 22 -12.19 -8.15 -17.42
N LEU A 23 -11.20 -7.41 -16.89
CA LEU A 23 -10.54 -7.72 -15.63
C LEU A 23 -11.38 -7.24 -14.44
N ALA A 24 -11.40 -8.06 -13.39
CA ALA A 24 -12.00 -7.73 -12.11
C ALA A 24 -11.05 -8.10 -10.97
N ILE A 25 -11.24 -7.48 -9.81
CA ILE A 25 -10.57 -7.93 -8.59
C ILE A 25 -11.26 -9.22 -8.12
N GLU A 26 -12.59 -9.24 -8.16
CA GLU A 26 -13.44 -10.37 -7.81
C GLU A 26 -13.08 -11.60 -8.68
N GLY A 27 -12.85 -12.74 -8.02
CA GLY A 27 -12.40 -13.97 -8.66
C GLY A 27 -10.92 -14.00 -9.07
N SER A 28 -10.18 -12.89 -8.94
CA SER A 28 -8.73 -12.86 -9.19
C SER A 28 -7.93 -13.41 -8.01
N TRP A 29 -6.62 -13.61 -8.21
CA TRP A 29 -5.73 -14.03 -7.12
C TRP A 29 -5.53 -12.93 -6.04
N VAL A 30 -5.86 -11.67 -6.35
CA VAL A 30 -5.69 -10.52 -5.45
C VAL A 30 -6.86 -10.36 -4.47
N GLU A 31 -8.06 -10.81 -4.84
CA GLU A 31 -9.27 -10.76 -3.99
C GLU A 31 -9.03 -11.25 -2.54
N PRO A 32 -8.48 -12.46 -2.30
CA PRO A 32 -8.25 -12.92 -0.92
C PRO A 32 -7.22 -12.08 -0.16
N HIS A 33 -6.40 -11.27 -0.84
CA HIS A 33 -5.45 -10.36 -0.21
C HIS A 33 -6.10 -9.03 0.16
N VAL A 34 -7.02 -8.54 -0.68
CA VAL A 34 -7.89 -7.40 -0.37
C VAL A 34 -8.79 -7.72 0.84
N GLU A 35 -9.48 -8.86 0.82
CA GLU A 35 -10.30 -9.32 1.94
C GLU A 35 -9.47 -9.44 3.22
N LYS A 36 -8.22 -9.92 3.10
CA LYS A 36 -7.31 -10.07 4.23
C LYS A 36 -7.01 -8.74 4.91
N VAL A 37 -6.65 -7.70 4.15
CA VAL A 37 -6.31 -6.39 4.73
C VAL A 37 -7.55 -5.63 5.21
N LEU A 38 -8.71 -5.83 4.58
CA LEU A 38 -9.99 -5.34 5.10
C LEU A 38 -10.31 -5.95 6.46
N GLY A 39 -10.17 -7.26 6.61
CA GLY A 39 -10.35 -7.93 7.90
C GLY A 39 -9.33 -7.50 8.95
N GLU A 40 -8.12 -7.09 8.55
CA GLU A 40 -7.12 -6.49 9.46
C GLU A 40 -7.58 -5.11 9.97
N LEU A 41 -8.17 -4.26 9.11
CA LEU A 41 -8.77 -2.99 9.56
C LEU A 41 -9.94 -3.21 10.53
N GLU A 42 -10.82 -4.17 10.21
CA GLU A 42 -11.98 -4.50 11.04
C GLU A 42 -11.60 -5.01 12.44
N GLN A 43 -10.52 -5.78 12.55
CA GLN A 43 -10.00 -6.26 13.84
C GLN A 43 -9.62 -5.12 14.80
N HIS A 44 -9.36 -3.93 14.26
CA HIS A 44 -9.04 -2.72 15.02
C HIS A 44 -10.20 -1.72 15.10
N ASP A 45 -11.42 -2.13 14.72
CA ASP A 45 -12.63 -1.27 14.64
C ASP A 45 -12.42 0.01 13.81
N LEU A 46 -11.54 -0.07 12.80
CA LEU A 46 -11.34 1.02 11.85
C LEU A 46 -12.46 0.98 10.80
N ARG A 47 -13.36 1.96 10.83
CA ARG A 47 -14.52 2.01 9.91
C ARG A 47 -14.20 2.62 8.54
N LEU A 48 -12.94 2.59 8.13
CA LEU A 48 -12.55 2.93 6.78
C LEU A 48 -13.09 1.87 5.83
N ARG A 49 -13.75 2.30 4.75
CA ARG A 49 -14.19 1.42 3.65
C ARG A 49 -13.49 1.86 2.37
N PRO A 50 -12.23 1.46 2.18
CA PRO A 50 -11.48 1.89 1.02
C PRO A 50 -12.08 1.26 -0.24
N HIS A 51 -12.16 2.04 -1.32
CA HIS A 51 -12.47 1.49 -2.64
C HIS A 51 -11.20 0.90 -3.25
N PHE A 52 -11.29 -0.30 -3.84
CA PHE A 52 -10.20 -0.93 -4.58
C PHE A 52 -10.57 -0.98 -6.06
N TRP A 53 -9.62 -0.65 -6.94
CA TRP A 53 -9.80 -0.72 -8.39
C TRP A 53 -8.50 -1.11 -9.09
N LEU A 54 -8.62 -1.56 -10.34
CA LEU A 54 -7.46 -1.88 -11.18
C LEU A 54 -6.93 -0.62 -11.89
N ALA A 55 -5.62 -0.44 -11.89
CA ALA A 55 -4.90 0.66 -12.53
C ALA A 55 -3.57 0.16 -13.14
N ASP A 56 -2.74 1.06 -13.64
CA ASP A 56 -1.38 0.79 -14.13
C ASP A 56 -0.38 0.52 -13.00
N GLU A 57 -0.49 1.20 -11.87
CA GLU A 57 0.42 1.06 -10.72
C GLU A 57 -0.30 1.04 -9.36
N TRP A 58 0.46 0.74 -8.30
CA TRP A 58 0.00 0.88 -6.92
C TRP A 58 -0.08 2.35 -6.54
N PHE A 59 -1.25 2.81 -6.08
CA PHE A 59 -1.43 4.21 -5.71
C PHE A 59 -2.66 4.44 -4.84
N SER A 60 -2.59 5.42 -3.95
CA SER A 60 -3.74 5.96 -3.22
C SER A 60 -3.91 7.45 -3.56
N PRO A 61 -4.96 7.86 -4.30
CA PRO A 61 -5.14 9.24 -4.70
C PRO A 61 -5.38 10.18 -3.53
N GLU A 62 -4.90 11.41 -3.67
CA GLU A 62 -5.23 12.45 -2.72
C GLU A 62 -6.74 12.65 -2.62
N ASN A 63 -7.23 12.70 -1.37
CA ASN A 63 -8.63 12.95 -1.03
C ASN A 63 -9.63 11.84 -1.44
N ILE A 64 -9.15 10.70 -1.95
CA ILE A 64 -9.96 9.52 -2.20
C ILE A 64 -9.47 8.41 -1.27
N PRO A 65 -10.28 7.96 -0.30
CA PRO A 65 -9.89 6.84 0.56
C PRO A 65 -10.01 5.54 -0.23
N GLY A 66 -8.96 5.17 -0.97
CA GLY A 66 -8.96 3.98 -1.79
C GLY A 66 -7.59 3.62 -2.35
N VAL A 67 -7.50 2.45 -2.96
CA VAL A 67 -6.25 1.80 -3.37
C VAL A 67 -6.38 1.32 -4.81
N ALA A 68 -5.52 1.84 -5.67
CA ALA A 68 -5.28 1.34 -7.01
C ALA A 68 -4.37 0.10 -6.93
N ILE A 69 -4.72 -0.94 -7.68
CA ILE A 69 -3.99 -2.20 -7.78
C ILE A 69 -3.56 -2.38 -9.24
N PRO A 70 -2.30 -2.72 -9.54
CA PRO A 70 -1.89 -2.94 -10.91
C PRO A 70 -2.71 -4.04 -11.62
N PHE A 71 -3.23 -3.73 -12.79
CA PHE A 71 -4.14 -4.59 -13.55
C PHE A 71 -3.49 -5.92 -13.93
N TYR A 72 -2.16 -5.94 -14.11
CA TYR A 72 -1.45 -7.17 -14.45
C TYR A 72 -1.53 -8.21 -13.33
N LEU A 73 -1.81 -7.80 -12.09
CA LEU A 73 -2.09 -8.71 -10.99
C LEU A 73 -3.48 -9.33 -11.11
N ALA A 74 -4.42 -8.84 -11.91
CA ALA A 74 -5.73 -9.49 -12.01
C ALA A 74 -5.68 -10.87 -12.69
N HIS A 75 -4.61 -11.21 -13.43
CA HIS A 75 -4.54 -12.47 -14.18
C HIS A 75 -3.12 -13.04 -14.36
N PRO A 76 -2.90 -14.37 -14.18
CA PRO A 76 -1.57 -14.99 -14.30
C PRO A 76 -0.86 -14.77 -15.64
N ARG A 77 -1.62 -14.63 -16.74
CA ARG A 77 -1.04 -14.34 -18.06
C ARG A 77 -0.44 -12.94 -18.13
N LEU A 78 -1.10 -11.96 -17.53
CA LEU A 78 -0.61 -10.59 -17.48
C LEU A 78 0.60 -10.47 -16.54
N MET A 79 0.60 -11.18 -15.41
CA MET A 79 1.80 -11.29 -14.55
C MET A 79 3.00 -11.87 -15.30
N ARG A 80 2.78 -12.85 -16.20
CA ARG A 80 3.86 -13.39 -17.05
C ARG A 80 4.36 -12.37 -18.08
N LEU A 81 3.45 -11.62 -18.69
CA LEU A 81 3.80 -10.55 -19.63
C LEU A 81 4.62 -9.46 -18.92
N GLU A 82 4.14 -8.99 -17.76
CA GLU A 82 4.80 -7.97 -16.94
C GLU A 82 6.22 -8.41 -16.60
N ARG A 83 6.38 -9.64 -16.09
CA ARG A 83 7.70 -10.22 -15.81
C ARG A 83 8.63 -10.23 -17.03
N GLN A 84 8.09 -10.52 -18.21
CA GLN A 84 8.88 -10.58 -19.43
C GLN A 84 9.36 -9.20 -19.88
N MET A 85 8.52 -8.17 -19.69
CA MET A 85 8.79 -6.80 -20.16
C MET A 85 9.57 -5.96 -19.14
N MET A 86 9.20 -6.08 -17.86
CA MET A 86 9.72 -5.28 -16.75
C MET A 86 10.73 -6.04 -15.88
N LEU A 87 10.97 -7.33 -16.15
CA LEU A 87 11.86 -8.23 -15.40
C LEU A 87 11.38 -8.55 -13.96
N GLU A 88 10.30 -7.92 -13.52
CA GLU A 88 9.69 -8.13 -12.21
C GLU A 88 8.16 -8.08 -12.30
N VAL A 89 7.49 -8.45 -11.21
CA VAL A 89 6.05 -8.29 -11.05
C VAL A 89 5.85 -7.74 -9.65
N GLU A 90 5.74 -6.42 -9.53
CA GLU A 90 5.57 -5.79 -8.23
C GLU A 90 4.26 -6.26 -7.59
N GLY A 91 4.35 -6.72 -6.34
CA GLY A 91 3.21 -7.35 -5.68
C GLY A 91 2.85 -8.72 -6.24
N GLY A 92 3.69 -9.36 -7.05
CA GLY A 92 3.41 -10.66 -7.67
C GLY A 92 3.52 -11.86 -6.73
N THR A 93 3.99 -11.66 -5.49
CA THR A 93 3.95 -12.67 -4.42
C THR A 93 2.95 -12.27 -3.34
N ARG A 94 2.39 -13.26 -2.62
CA ARG A 94 1.50 -13.00 -1.47
C ARG A 94 2.13 -12.06 -0.44
N LYS A 95 3.43 -12.17 -0.21
CA LYS A 95 4.14 -11.33 0.77
C LYS A 95 4.14 -9.88 0.29
N GLU A 96 4.63 -9.62 -0.93
CA GLU A 96 4.74 -8.27 -1.48
C GLU A 96 3.36 -7.62 -1.69
N CYS A 97 2.39 -8.37 -2.22
CA CYS A 97 1.01 -7.87 -2.40
C CYS A 97 0.42 -7.38 -1.06
N LEU A 98 0.57 -8.17 0.01
CA LEU A 98 0.11 -7.77 1.33
C LEU A 98 0.96 -6.65 1.96
N GLN A 99 2.20 -6.45 1.54
CA GLN A 99 2.99 -5.29 1.97
C GLN A 99 2.46 -4.03 1.29
N LEU A 100 2.33 -4.05 -0.04
CA LEU A 100 1.84 -2.93 -0.84
C LEU A 100 0.41 -2.54 -0.47
N LEU A 101 -0.52 -3.49 -0.36
CA LEU A 101 -1.88 -3.22 0.10
C LEU A 101 -1.91 -2.49 1.46
N ARG A 102 -1.08 -2.92 2.42
CA ARG A 102 -1.03 -2.27 3.74
C ARG A 102 -0.40 -0.89 3.69
N HIS A 103 0.60 -0.70 2.82
CA HIS A 103 1.21 0.61 2.57
C HIS A 103 0.15 1.57 2.00
N GLU A 104 -0.55 1.17 0.93
CA GLU A 104 -1.59 2.00 0.32
C GLU A 104 -2.78 2.26 1.27
N LEU A 105 -3.13 1.31 2.13
CA LEU A 105 -4.10 1.55 3.20
C LEU A 105 -3.63 2.61 4.20
N GLY A 106 -2.32 2.74 4.42
CA GLY A 106 -1.74 3.83 5.19
C GLY A 106 -2.05 5.18 4.57
N HIS A 107 -1.83 5.33 3.27
CA HIS A 107 -2.22 6.55 2.53
C HIS A 107 -3.74 6.77 2.57
N ALA A 108 -4.54 5.74 2.33
CA ALA A 108 -6.00 5.85 2.40
C ALA A 108 -6.47 6.33 3.78
N MET A 109 -5.90 5.79 4.88
CA MET A 109 -6.16 6.22 6.25
C MET A 109 -5.74 7.68 6.49
N GLN A 110 -4.56 8.06 5.98
CA GLN A 110 -4.07 9.44 6.06
C GLN A 110 -5.05 10.43 5.44
N HIS A 111 -5.54 10.13 4.23
CA HIS A 111 -6.42 11.02 3.49
C HIS A 111 -7.83 11.05 4.09
N ALA A 112 -8.38 9.88 4.42
CA ALA A 112 -9.72 9.73 4.99
C ALA A 112 -9.91 10.61 6.23
N PHE A 113 -9.01 10.49 7.21
CA PHE A 113 -9.10 11.20 8.49
C PHE A 113 -8.29 12.50 8.52
N ARG A 114 -7.70 12.91 7.39
CA ARG A 114 -6.85 14.10 7.26
C ARG A 114 -5.72 14.14 8.30
N LEU A 115 -5.11 12.99 8.58
CA LEU A 115 -4.16 12.78 9.67
C LEU A 115 -2.94 13.69 9.58
N HIS A 116 -2.49 13.95 8.34
CA HIS A 116 -1.38 14.84 8.03
C HIS A 116 -1.54 16.29 8.55
N ARG A 117 -2.76 16.71 8.90
CA ARG A 117 -3.03 18.04 9.49
C ARG A 117 -2.84 18.09 11.01
N ARG A 118 -2.75 16.94 11.68
CA ARG A 118 -2.65 16.86 13.14
C ARG A 118 -1.24 17.23 13.59
N LYS A 119 -1.11 18.10 14.60
CA LYS A 119 0.20 18.53 15.14
C LYS A 119 1.06 17.35 15.61
N LYS A 120 0.45 16.35 16.26
CA LYS A 120 1.17 15.15 16.74
C LYS A 120 1.69 14.31 15.57
N TRP A 121 0.90 14.16 14.50
CA TRP A 121 1.36 13.52 13.26
C TRP A 121 2.59 14.23 12.69
N GLN A 122 2.52 15.56 12.56
CA GLN A 122 3.64 16.34 12.00
C GLN A 122 4.90 16.29 12.87
N ALA A 123 4.75 16.19 14.19
CA ALA A 123 5.88 16.03 15.10
C ALA A 123 6.61 14.68 14.91
N HIS A 124 5.91 13.64 14.45
CA HIS A 124 6.49 12.31 14.22
C HIS A 124 7.04 12.14 12.80
N PHE A 125 6.32 12.60 11.78
CA PHE A 125 6.61 12.30 10.37
C PHE A 125 7.15 13.50 9.59
N GLY A 126 6.88 14.73 10.05
CA GLY A 126 7.21 15.96 9.34
C GLY A 126 6.00 16.58 8.62
N VAL A 127 6.25 17.48 7.66
CA VAL A 127 5.19 18.21 6.96
C VAL A 127 4.85 17.50 5.65
N ALA A 128 3.60 17.06 5.50
CA ALA A 128 3.16 16.33 4.30
C ALA A 128 3.17 17.16 3.01
N SER A 129 3.16 18.49 3.09
CA SER A 129 3.21 19.39 1.94
C SER A 129 4.63 19.70 1.47
N VAL A 130 5.66 19.05 2.03
CA VAL A 130 7.01 19.18 1.49
C VAL A 130 7.02 18.61 0.07
N ARG A 131 7.80 19.20 -0.82
CA ARG A 131 7.91 18.67 -2.19
C ARG A 131 8.61 17.31 -2.14
N TYR A 132 8.08 16.34 -2.88
CA TYR A 132 8.78 15.07 -3.10
C TYR A 132 10.17 15.34 -3.70
N PRO A 133 11.22 14.71 -3.17
CA PRO A 133 12.55 14.86 -3.73
C PRO A 133 12.58 14.22 -5.12
N ASP A 134 13.24 14.89 -6.09
CA ASP A 134 13.43 14.30 -7.42
C ASP A 134 14.27 13.00 -7.33
N TYR A 135 15.15 12.92 -6.33
CA TYR A 135 15.89 11.72 -5.94
C TYR A 135 16.10 11.70 -4.42
N TYR A 136 15.88 10.54 -3.78
CA TYR A 136 16.23 10.34 -2.36
C TYR A 136 17.38 9.34 -2.22
N ARG A 137 18.28 9.59 -1.27
CA ARG A 137 19.38 8.68 -0.94
C ARG A 137 19.15 8.13 0.47
N PRO A 138 18.67 6.88 0.61
CA PRO A 138 18.39 6.32 1.92
C PRO A 138 19.67 6.18 2.74
N ARG A 139 19.51 6.22 4.07
CA ARG A 139 20.57 5.93 5.04
C ARG A 139 20.28 4.55 5.66
N PRO A 140 20.91 3.45 5.19
CA PRO A 140 20.61 2.10 5.65
C PRO A 140 20.79 1.87 7.16
N SER A 141 21.72 2.59 7.78
CA SER A 141 21.99 2.51 9.22
C SER A 141 21.00 3.31 10.08
N SER A 142 20.10 4.07 9.47
CA SER A 142 19.10 4.87 10.19
C SER A 142 18.13 3.97 10.94
N ARG A 143 17.96 4.23 12.24
CA ARG A 143 16.97 3.57 13.10
C ARG A 143 15.72 4.42 13.30
N SER A 144 15.62 5.56 12.64
CA SER A 144 14.51 6.51 12.81
C SER A 144 13.28 6.15 11.99
N HIS A 145 13.38 5.16 11.11
CA HIS A 145 12.29 4.73 10.22
C HIS A 145 12.09 3.23 10.35
N VAL A 146 10.87 2.78 10.05
CA VAL A 146 10.61 1.36 9.89
C VAL A 146 11.24 0.85 8.59
N VAL A 147 11.46 -0.45 8.51
CA VAL A 147 11.86 -1.15 7.27
C VAL A 147 10.73 -2.08 6.88
N HIS A 148 10.03 -1.72 5.81
CA HIS A 148 8.86 -2.44 5.31
C HIS A 148 8.98 -2.74 3.81
N LEU A 149 8.85 -1.76 2.93
CA LEU A 149 9.21 -1.90 1.51
C LEU A 149 10.72 -1.74 1.31
N ASP A 150 11.19 -2.21 0.15
CA ASP A 150 12.60 -2.15 -0.22
C ASP A 150 13.08 -0.70 -0.43
N GLY A 151 14.39 -0.51 -0.58
CA GLY A 151 14.97 0.83 -0.78
C GLY A 151 14.88 1.76 0.43
N TRP A 152 14.50 1.25 1.61
CA TRP A 152 14.23 2.06 2.81
C TRP A 152 13.19 3.16 2.54
N TYR A 153 12.11 2.78 1.86
CA TYR A 153 11.11 3.70 1.28
C TYR A 153 10.49 4.68 2.28
N ALA A 154 10.37 4.29 3.55
CA ALA A 154 9.96 5.18 4.65
C ALA A 154 10.81 6.46 4.78
N GLN A 155 12.00 6.52 4.18
CA GLN A 155 12.86 7.71 4.18
C GLN A 155 12.59 8.67 3.01
N ALA A 156 11.74 8.28 2.05
CA ALA A 156 11.52 9.05 0.82
C ALA A 156 10.73 10.33 1.08
N HIS A 157 9.71 10.28 1.93
CA HIS A 157 8.82 11.40 2.21
C HIS A 157 8.08 11.22 3.55
N PRO A 158 7.63 12.29 4.25
CA PRO A 158 6.81 12.19 5.46
C PRO A 158 5.57 11.31 5.33
N VAL A 159 4.90 11.34 4.17
CA VAL A 159 3.71 10.50 3.95
C VAL A 159 4.08 9.04 3.72
N GLU A 160 5.21 8.74 3.07
CA GLU A 160 5.74 7.37 2.95
C GLU A 160 6.16 6.81 4.31
N ASP A 161 6.80 7.63 5.15
CA ASP A 161 7.16 7.25 6.52
C ASP A 161 5.92 6.85 7.33
N PHE A 162 4.81 7.58 7.17
CA PHE A 162 3.55 7.22 7.79
C PHE A 162 2.95 5.93 7.20
N ALA A 163 2.87 5.82 5.88
CA ALA A 163 2.30 4.65 5.21
C ALA A 163 3.05 3.36 5.55
N GLU A 164 4.38 3.40 5.52
CA GLU A 164 5.25 2.30 5.94
C GLU A 164 5.09 1.96 7.43
N THR A 165 5.00 2.98 8.30
CA THR A 165 4.78 2.78 9.74
C THR A 165 3.42 2.14 10.01
N PHE A 166 2.37 2.62 9.34
CA PHE A 166 1.02 2.06 9.43
C PHE A 166 0.99 0.61 8.95
N ALA A 167 1.65 0.30 7.82
CA ALA A 167 1.69 -1.05 7.28
C ALA A 167 2.35 -2.06 8.24
N VAL A 168 3.45 -1.67 8.88
CA VAL A 168 4.14 -2.47 9.91
C VAL A 168 3.28 -2.68 11.15
N TRP A 169 2.55 -1.64 11.56
CA TRP A 169 1.64 -1.71 12.70
C TRP A 169 0.45 -2.63 12.41
N LEU A 170 -0.20 -2.48 11.26
CA LEU A 170 -1.40 -3.22 10.85
C LEU A 170 -1.11 -4.71 10.63
N ALA A 171 0.10 -5.05 10.17
CA ALA A 171 0.46 -6.43 9.87
C ALA A 171 0.34 -7.33 11.12
N PRO A 172 -0.48 -8.41 11.07
CA PRO A 172 -0.73 -9.24 12.23
C PRO A 172 0.54 -9.94 12.68
N ARG A 173 0.75 -10.00 13.99
CA ARG A 173 1.94 -10.63 14.60
C ARG A 173 3.27 -10.04 14.11
N SER A 174 3.30 -8.79 13.66
CA SER A 174 4.54 -8.13 13.22
C SER A 174 5.60 -8.02 14.32
N GLY A 175 5.19 -8.15 15.60
CA GLY A 175 6.10 -8.08 16.74
C GLY A 175 6.82 -6.74 16.84
N TRP A 176 6.22 -5.68 16.30
CA TRP A 176 6.86 -4.39 16.06
C TRP A 176 7.48 -3.80 17.34
N ARG A 177 6.84 -3.97 18.50
CA ARG A 177 7.36 -3.54 19.81
C ARG A 177 8.73 -4.14 20.11
N LYS A 178 8.91 -5.44 19.85
CA LYS A 178 10.18 -6.14 20.05
C LYS A 178 11.17 -5.83 18.94
N ARG A 179 10.71 -5.79 17.68
CA ARG A 179 11.56 -5.57 16.50
C ARG A 179 12.23 -4.18 16.52
N TYR A 180 11.50 -3.15 16.96
CA TYR A 180 11.98 -1.77 16.99
C TYR A 180 12.36 -1.30 18.41
N ALA A 181 12.54 -2.23 19.36
CA ALA A 181 12.97 -1.88 20.71
C ALA A 181 14.28 -1.08 20.70
N GLY A 182 14.29 0.09 21.33
CA GLY A 182 15.43 1.00 21.36
C GLY A 182 15.68 1.80 20.07
N TRP A 183 14.81 1.68 19.07
CA TRP A 183 14.86 2.49 17.85
C TRP A 183 13.97 3.72 17.98
N PRO A 184 14.39 4.91 17.48
CA PRO A 184 13.50 6.07 17.45
C PRO A 184 12.21 5.85 16.66
N ALA A 185 12.22 4.97 15.65
CA ALA A 185 11.03 4.56 14.90
C ALA A 185 9.90 3.99 15.78
N LEU A 186 10.24 3.41 16.95
CA LEU A 186 9.25 2.85 17.87
C LEU A 186 8.22 3.89 18.32
N LYS A 187 8.64 5.14 18.51
CA LYS A 187 7.74 6.24 18.89
C LYS A 187 6.67 6.53 17.85
N LYS A 188 6.97 6.30 16.57
CA LYS A 188 6.02 6.45 15.46
C LYS A 188 5.00 5.32 15.48
N LEU A 189 5.44 4.09 15.74
CA LEU A 189 4.56 2.93 15.89
C LEU A 189 3.64 3.06 17.10
N GLU A 190 4.17 3.51 18.25
CA GLU A 190 3.37 3.82 19.45
C GLU A 190 2.36 4.92 19.17
N TYR A 191 2.75 5.96 18.42
CA TYR A 191 1.80 6.99 18.00
C TYR A 191 0.69 6.44 17.09
N VAL A 192 1.01 5.57 16.13
CA VAL A 192 -0.01 4.93 15.28
C VAL A 192 -0.95 4.05 16.11
N ASP A 193 -0.44 3.33 17.10
CA ASP A 193 -1.22 2.51 18.03
C ASP A 193 -2.25 3.36 18.81
N GLU A 194 -1.79 4.43 19.46
CA GLU A 194 -2.65 5.40 20.16
C GLU A 194 -3.65 6.09 19.21
N LEU A 195 -3.20 6.41 17.99
CA LEU A 195 -4.03 7.04 16.98
C LEU A 195 -5.19 6.13 16.57
N VAL A 196 -4.94 4.85 16.37
CA VAL A 196 -5.99 3.90 15.96
C VAL A 196 -6.97 3.66 17.10
N GLU A 197 -6.52 3.56 18.35
CA GLU A 197 -7.43 3.52 19.51
C GLU A 197 -8.34 4.76 19.55
N GLU A 198 -7.84 5.94 19.22
CA GLU A 198 -8.65 7.16 19.13
C GLU A 198 -9.66 7.11 17.98
N LEU A 199 -9.32 6.47 16.86
CA LEU A 199 -10.16 6.39 15.66
C LEU A 199 -11.15 5.22 15.66
N ALA A 200 -10.96 4.24 16.55
CA ALA A 200 -11.83 3.09 16.68
C ALA A 200 -13.31 3.51 16.77
N GLY A 201 -14.14 2.91 15.92
CA GLY A 201 -15.58 3.16 15.84
C GLY A 201 -15.98 4.45 15.13
N LYS A 202 -15.03 5.33 14.77
CA LYS A 202 -15.29 6.61 14.09
C LYS A 202 -15.30 6.43 12.58
N ARG A 203 -16.17 7.19 11.90
CA ARG A 203 -16.18 7.28 10.44
C ARG A 203 -15.28 8.46 9.99
N PRO A 204 -14.58 8.33 8.86
CA PRO A 204 -13.87 9.43 8.22
C PRO A 204 -14.75 10.65 7.92
#